data_AF-A0AA90QIX8-F1
#
_entry.id   AF-A0AA90QIX8-F1
#
_cell.length_a   1.000
_cell.length_b   1.000
_cell.length_c   1.000
_cell.angle_alpha   90.00
_cell.angle_beta   90.00
_cell.angle_gamma   90.00
#
_symmetry.space_group_name_H-M   'P 1'
#
loop_
_entity.id
_entity.type
_entity.pdbx_description
1 polymer ?
#
loop_
_entity_poly.entity_id
_entity_poly.type
_entity_poly.pdbx_seq_one_letter_code
_entity_poly.pdbx_strand_id
1 'polypeptide(L)'
;MKTGEKAIAATPAFDMDAINALPRFDAADHLDSDEEITAYLNVYLDEEDVAMFVRGLSTVARARAKTSIAPGVGDNCDALYNTLCEDSAPRLATVMQVMKSLGLRLVVEPSGTSSDPAMSSETPDSPS
;
A
#
# COMPACT_ATOMS: atom_id res chain seq x y z
N MET A 1 -46.06 -46.15 -3.03
CA MET A 1 -44.60 -45.93 -2.98
C MET A 1 -44.11 -45.46 -4.35
N LYS A 2 -43.82 -44.17 -4.51
CA LYS A 2 -42.93 -43.58 -5.53
C LYS A 2 -42.84 -42.08 -5.20
N THR A 3 -41.97 -41.74 -4.27
CA THR A 3 -40.66 -41.12 -4.54
C THR A 3 -40.83 -39.76 -5.21
N GLY A 4 -40.93 -38.72 -4.38
CA GLY A 4 -40.79 -37.35 -4.81
C GLY A 4 -39.35 -37.10 -5.25
N GLU A 5 -39.18 -36.87 -6.55
CA GLU A 5 -37.94 -36.37 -7.12
C GLU A 5 -37.78 -34.92 -6.64
N LYS A 6 -36.97 -34.75 -5.60
CA LYS A 6 -36.60 -33.42 -5.10
C LYS A 6 -35.72 -32.79 -6.17
N ALA A 7 -36.27 -31.85 -6.92
CA ALA A 7 -35.55 -31.02 -7.87
C ALA A 7 -34.28 -30.50 -7.20
N ILE A 8 -33.13 -30.95 -7.72
CA ILE A 8 -31.83 -30.38 -7.42
C ILE A 8 -31.90 -28.90 -7.80
N ALA A 9 -31.70 -28.01 -6.84
CA ALA A 9 -31.62 -26.59 -7.09
C ALA A 9 -30.56 -26.35 -8.16
N ALA A 10 -30.96 -25.77 -9.29
CA ALA A 10 -30.06 -25.41 -10.37
C ALA A 10 -28.94 -24.55 -9.78
N THR A 11 -27.70 -25.03 -9.90
CA THR A 11 -26.51 -24.21 -9.69
C THR A 11 -26.69 -22.95 -10.55
N PRO A 12 -26.59 -21.73 -10.01
CA PRO A 12 -26.63 -20.54 -10.85
C PRO A 12 -25.50 -20.66 -11.86
N ALA A 13 -25.85 -20.57 -13.15
CA ALA A 13 -24.85 -20.46 -14.20
C ALA A 13 -23.95 -19.26 -13.88
N PHE A 14 -22.64 -19.43 -14.00
CA PHE A 14 -21.69 -18.34 -13.82
C PHE A 14 -22.02 -17.22 -14.83
N ASP A 15 -22.55 -16.11 -14.33
CA ASP A 15 -22.92 -14.94 -15.12
C ASP A 15 -21.70 -14.03 -15.29
N MET A 16 -21.10 -14.06 -16.48
CA MET A 16 -19.94 -13.23 -16.81
C MET A 16 -20.31 -11.76 -17.04
N ASP A 17 -21.55 -11.46 -17.41
CA ASP A 17 -22.02 -10.08 -17.61
C ASP A 17 -22.16 -9.39 -16.24
N ALA A 18 -22.64 -10.12 -15.22
CA ALA A 18 -22.70 -9.63 -13.85
C ALA A 18 -21.30 -9.33 -13.26
N ILE A 19 -20.28 -10.11 -13.59
CA ILE A 19 -18.89 -9.88 -13.14
C ILE A 19 -18.32 -8.62 -13.79
N ASN A 20 -18.53 -8.44 -15.10
CA ASN A 20 -18.03 -7.27 -15.83
C ASN A 20 -18.73 -5.97 -15.45
N ALA A 21 -19.95 -6.04 -14.90
CA ALA A 21 -20.70 -4.89 -14.40
C ALA A 21 -20.18 -4.37 -13.04
N LEU A 22 -19.29 -5.09 -12.37
CA LEU A 22 -18.69 -4.63 -11.12
C LEU A 22 -17.80 -3.40 -11.35
N PRO A 23 -17.81 -2.42 -10.44
CA PRO A 23 -16.92 -1.26 -10.55
C PRO A 23 -15.46 -1.71 -10.56
N ARG A 24 -14.65 -1.05 -11.39
CA ARG A 24 -13.22 -1.33 -11.44
C ARG A 24 -12.58 -0.88 -10.14
N PHE A 25 -11.84 -1.78 -9.50
CA PHE A 25 -11.08 -1.47 -8.29
C PHE A 25 -9.98 -0.45 -8.60
N ASP A 26 -9.91 0.60 -7.78
CA ASP A 26 -8.83 1.58 -7.75
C ASP A 26 -8.34 1.73 -6.31
N ALA A 27 -7.07 1.41 -6.05
CA ALA A 27 -6.49 1.55 -4.72
C ALA A 27 -6.56 3.00 -4.19
N ALA A 28 -6.53 4.00 -5.07
CA ALA A 28 -6.63 5.40 -4.67
C ALA A 28 -7.97 5.76 -4.01
N ASP A 29 -9.02 4.95 -4.18
CA ASP A 29 -10.32 5.16 -3.53
C ASP A 29 -10.38 4.63 -2.08
N HIS A 30 -9.28 4.05 -1.58
CA HIS A 30 -9.19 3.43 -0.27
C HIS A 30 -8.00 3.94 0.56
N LEU A 31 -7.41 5.07 0.18
CA LEU A 31 -6.25 5.68 0.86
C LEU A 31 -6.66 7.00 1.50
N ASP A 32 -7.57 6.89 2.48
CA ASP A 32 -8.22 8.04 3.10
C ASP A 32 -7.49 8.52 4.38
N SER A 33 -6.73 7.62 5.01
CA SER A 33 -5.96 7.88 6.22
C SER A 33 -4.44 7.83 6.02
N ASP A 34 -3.71 8.48 6.92
CA ASP A 34 -2.25 8.48 6.92
C ASP A 34 -1.70 7.07 7.20
N GLU A 35 -2.40 6.28 8.03
CA GLU A 35 -2.07 4.90 8.33
C GLU A 35 -2.19 4.00 7.09
N GLU A 36 -3.27 4.11 6.33
CA GLU A 36 -3.48 3.34 5.09
C GLU A 36 -2.43 3.69 4.04
N ILE A 37 -2.13 4.98 3.86
CA ILE A 37 -1.08 5.44 2.94
C ILE A 37 0.28 4.87 3.32
N THR A 38 0.61 4.88 4.62
CA THR A 38 1.89 4.38 5.12
C THR A 38 1.99 2.87 4.92
N ALA A 39 0.95 2.12 5.30
CA ALA A 39 0.91 0.67 5.11
C ALA A 39 1.02 0.29 3.63
N TYR A 40 0.29 1.01 2.76
CA TYR A 40 0.32 0.80 1.31
C TYR A 40 1.72 1.00 0.72
N LEU A 41 2.42 2.08 1.09
CA LEU A 41 3.77 2.37 0.58
C LEU A 41 4.84 1.43 1.14
N ASN A 42 4.69 0.97 2.38
CA ASN A 42 5.64 0.03 2.98
C ASN A 42 5.63 -1.33 2.28
N VAL A 43 4.48 -1.81 1.81
CA VAL A 43 4.41 -3.03 0.98
C VAL A 43 5.31 -2.92 -0.25
N TYR A 44 5.34 -1.76 -0.91
CA TYR A 44 6.21 -1.55 -2.08
C TYR A 44 7.69 -1.40 -1.71
N LEU A 45 8.00 -0.87 -0.52
CA LEU A 45 9.39 -0.82 -0.04
C LEU A 45 9.92 -2.22 0.27
N ASP A 46 9.07 -3.09 0.82
CA ASP A 46 9.41 -4.49 1.14
C ASP A 46 9.64 -5.34 -0.12
N GLU A 47 8.99 -5.02 -1.24
CA GLU A 47 9.21 -5.68 -2.53
C GLU A 47 10.56 -5.30 -3.18
N GLU A 48 11.26 -4.29 -2.65
CA GLU A 48 12.54 -3.77 -3.16
C GLU A 48 12.53 -3.33 -4.64
N ASP A 49 11.34 -3.10 -5.22
CA ASP A 49 11.16 -2.63 -6.60
C ASP A 49 10.87 -1.13 -6.63
N VAL A 50 11.86 -0.37 -7.10
CA VAL A 50 11.78 1.09 -7.21
C VAL A 50 10.67 1.55 -8.15
N ALA A 51 10.43 0.85 -9.26
CA ALA A 51 9.40 1.23 -10.22
C ALA A 51 8.00 1.05 -9.62
N MET A 52 7.81 -0.04 -8.86
CA MET A 52 6.57 -0.30 -8.12
C MET A 52 6.36 0.71 -7.00
N PHE A 53 7.40 1.08 -6.26
CA PHE A 53 7.32 2.14 -5.25
C PHE A 53 6.93 3.51 -5.85
N VAL A 54 7.52 3.88 -6.98
CA VAL A 54 7.20 5.13 -7.72
C VAL A 54 5.73 5.12 -8.19
N ARG A 55 5.24 3.97 -8.65
CA ARG A 55 3.83 3.79 -9.01
C ARG A 55 2.92 3.92 -7.78
N GLY A 56 3.30 3.36 -6.65
CA GLY A 56 2.60 3.52 -5.37
C GLY A 56 2.49 4.98 -4.93
N LEU A 57 3.59 5.75 -5.02
CA LEU A 57 3.60 7.19 -4.74
C LEU A 57 2.63 7.96 -5.65
N SER A 58 2.53 7.56 -6.93
CA SER A 58 1.59 8.16 -7.87
C SER A 58 0.13 7.89 -7.50
N THR A 59 -0.18 6.67 -7.03
CA THR A 59 -1.51 6.33 -6.50
C THR A 59 -1.86 7.16 -5.26
N VAL A 60 -0.94 7.27 -4.31
CA VAL A 60 -1.11 8.07 -3.08
C VAL A 60 -1.31 9.55 -3.41
N ALA A 61 -0.53 10.09 -4.35
CA ALA A 61 -0.69 11.48 -4.79
C ALA A 61 -2.11 11.73 -5.34
N ARG A 62 -2.64 10.81 -6.14
CA ARG A 62 -4.02 10.87 -6.65
C ARG A 62 -5.06 10.77 -5.53
N ALA A 63 -4.86 9.87 -4.57
CA ALA A 63 -5.76 9.74 -3.41
C ALA A 63 -5.80 11.05 -2.59
N ARG A 64 -4.64 11.63 -2.30
CA ARG A 64 -4.52 12.92 -1.61
C ARG A 64 -5.15 14.07 -2.38
N ALA A 65 -5.04 14.10 -3.71
CA ALA A 65 -5.71 15.10 -4.54
C ALA A 65 -7.25 15.00 -4.43
N LYS A 66 -7.80 13.80 -4.21
CA LYS A 66 -9.24 13.60 -3.97
C LYS A 66 -9.67 14.01 -2.56
N THR A 67 -8.82 13.80 -1.55
CA THR A 67 -9.16 14.04 -0.13
C THR A 67 -8.77 15.43 0.38
N SER A 68 -7.85 16.13 -0.27
CA SER A 68 -7.33 17.43 0.19
C SER A 68 -8.07 18.63 -0.40
N ILE A 69 -8.88 19.28 0.44
CA ILE A 69 -9.19 20.72 0.36
C ILE A 69 -8.06 21.53 1.04
N ALA A 70 -6.81 21.09 0.91
CA ALA A 70 -5.65 21.69 1.57
C ALA A 70 -4.89 22.61 0.60
N PRO A 71 -4.72 23.91 0.93
CA PRO A 71 -4.04 24.86 0.05
C PRO A 71 -2.55 24.50 -0.06
N GLY A 72 -2.10 24.08 -1.25
CA GLY A 72 -0.67 23.90 -1.55
C GLY A 72 -0.31 22.69 -2.42
N VAL A 73 -1.24 21.76 -2.66
CA VAL A 73 -0.97 20.54 -3.46
C VAL A 73 -1.30 20.73 -4.95
N GLY A 74 -2.15 21.69 -5.29
CA GLY A 74 -2.73 21.84 -6.64
C GLY A 74 -1.76 22.17 -7.77
N ASP A 75 -0.65 22.86 -7.51
CA ASP A 75 0.21 23.39 -8.58
C ASP A 75 1.40 22.48 -8.96
N ASN A 76 1.63 21.39 -8.21
CA ASN A 76 2.79 20.52 -8.42
C ASN A 76 2.42 19.06 -8.79
N CYS A 77 1.15 18.67 -8.75
CA CYS A 77 0.72 17.30 -9.05
C CYS A 77 1.01 16.88 -10.49
N ASP A 78 0.75 17.72 -11.49
CA ASP A 78 0.92 17.35 -12.92
C ASP A 78 2.40 17.27 -13.34
N ALA A 79 3.25 18.16 -12.82
CA ALA A 79 4.69 18.12 -13.08
C ALA A 79 5.36 16.93 -12.38
N LEU A 80 4.97 16.65 -11.13
CA LEU A 80 5.42 15.47 -10.40
C LEU A 80 4.96 14.17 -11.08
N TYR A 81 3.71 14.13 -11.56
CA TYR A 81 3.14 12.99 -12.30
C TYR A 81 3.99 12.64 -13.53
N ASN A 82 4.37 13.64 -14.34
CA ASN A 82 5.21 13.43 -15.51
C ASN A 82 6.63 12.97 -15.18
N THR A 83 7.22 13.42 -14.06
CA THR A 83 8.55 12.94 -13.60
C THR A 83 8.54 11.53 -13.00
N LEU A 84 7.37 10.99 -12.67
CA LEU A 84 7.18 9.66 -12.09
C LEU A 84 6.63 8.64 -13.10
N CYS A 85 6.48 9.01 -14.39
CA CYS A 85 6.02 8.11 -15.45
C CYS A 85 7.02 6.96 -15.76
N GLU A 86 6.45 5.88 -16.32
CA GLU A 86 6.89 4.47 -16.40
C GLU A 86 8.33 4.16 -16.85
N ASP A 87 9.12 5.13 -17.32
CA ASP A 87 10.50 4.95 -17.84
C ASP A 87 11.56 5.82 -17.14
N SER A 88 11.17 6.62 -16.15
CA SER A 88 12.13 7.41 -15.39
C SER A 88 12.61 6.60 -14.19
N ALA A 89 13.93 6.42 -14.04
CA ALA A 89 14.53 6.07 -12.77
C ALA A 89 14.72 7.39 -11.98
N PRO A 90 13.72 7.83 -11.19
CA PRO A 90 13.82 9.12 -10.52
C PRO A 90 15.01 9.10 -9.56
N ARG A 91 15.73 10.21 -9.51
CA ARG A 91 16.77 10.37 -8.49
C ARG A 91 16.12 10.34 -7.12
N LEU A 92 16.82 9.80 -6.12
CA LEU A 92 16.36 9.77 -4.73
C LEU A 92 15.91 11.17 -4.23
N ALA A 93 16.61 12.22 -4.65
CA ALA A 93 16.22 13.61 -4.32
C ALA A 93 14.80 13.97 -4.81
N THR A 94 14.41 13.50 -5.99
CA THR A 94 13.06 13.69 -6.55
C THR A 94 12.04 12.93 -5.71
N VAL A 95 12.33 11.67 -5.38
CA VAL A 95 11.46 10.83 -4.54
C VAL A 95 11.24 11.48 -3.16
N MET A 96 12.31 11.94 -2.51
CA MET A 96 12.22 12.64 -1.22
C MET A 96 11.39 13.93 -1.29
N GLN A 97 11.52 14.69 -2.38
CA GLN A 97 10.73 15.91 -2.60
C GLN A 97 9.23 15.58 -2.75
N VAL A 98 8.90 14.52 -3.50
CA VAL A 98 7.53 14.03 -3.66
C VAL A 98 6.97 13.60 -2.31
N MET A 99 7.67 12.74 -1.58
CA MET A 99 7.23 12.28 -0.25
C MET A 99 6.95 13.46 0.67
N LYS A 100 7.85 14.45 0.73
CA LYS A 100 7.66 15.66 1.53
C LYS A 100 6.42 16.46 1.12
N SER A 101 6.16 16.59 -0.19
CA SER A 101 4.97 17.27 -0.69
C SER A 101 3.66 16.56 -0.33
N LEU A 102 3.72 15.24 -0.14
CA LEU A 102 2.61 14.40 0.30
C LEU A 102 2.49 14.31 1.84
N GLY A 103 3.32 15.05 2.60
CA GLY A 103 3.36 15.00 4.06
C GLY A 103 4.07 13.77 4.64
N LEU A 104 4.79 13.02 3.81
CA LEU A 104 5.48 11.78 4.18
C LEU A 104 6.96 12.05 4.50
N ARG A 105 7.56 11.16 5.30
CA ARG A 105 9.00 11.16 5.60
C ARG A 105 9.57 9.76 5.39
N LEU A 106 10.83 9.68 4.97
CA LEU A 106 11.57 8.42 4.93
C LEU A 106 12.17 8.13 6.31
N VAL A 107 12.05 6.88 6.77
CA VAL A 107 12.62 6.40 8.03
C VAL A 107 13.58 5.26 7.71
N VAL A 108 14.74 5.24 8.38
CA VAL A 108 15.70 4.14 8.29
C VAL A 108 15.55 3.31 9.56
N GLU A 109 15.26 2.03 9.39
CA GLU A 109 15.08 1.08 10.48
C GLU A 109 16.11 -0.06 10.35
N PRO A 110 16.53 -0.70 11.46
CA PRO A 110 17.37 -1.88 11.38
C PRO A 110 16.66 -3.00 10.62
N SER A 111 17.28 -3.54 9.57
CA SER A 111 16.74 -4.62 8.74
C SER A 111 16.74 -6.02 9.41
N GLY A 112 16.82 -6.05 10.74
CA GLY A 112 17.07 -7.24 11.54
C GLY A 112 18.28 -7.08 12.44
N THR A 113 18.07 -6.52 13.63
CA THR A 113 18.73 -7.10 14.80
C THR A 113 17.68 -7.96 15.47
N SER A 114 17.89 -9.27 15.48
CA SER A 114 17.36 -10.14 16.51
C SER A 114 17.82 -9.60 17.87
N SER A 115 17.14 -8.58 18.37
CA SER A 115 17.19 -8.21 19.77
C SER A 115 16.25 -9.19 20.46
N ASP A 116 16.72 -10.42 20.61
CA ASP A 116 16.23 -11.32 21.63
C ASP A 116 16.90 -10.88 22.94
N PRO A 117 16.20 -10.22 23.87
CA PRO A 117 16.78 -9.77 25.13
C PRO A 117 17.01 -10.91 26.14
N ALA A 118 16.97 -12.19 25.72
CA ALA A 118 16.93 -13.34 26.62
C ALA A 118 18.28 -14.05 26.87
N MET A 119 19.42 -13.45 26.49
CA MET A 119 20.74 -13.90 26.96
C MET A 119 21.43 -12.82 27.81
N SER A 120 20.90 -12.57 29.00
CA SER A 120 21.63 -11.91 30.08
C SER A 120 21.15 -12.48 31.41
N SER A 121 21.76 -13.60 31.81
CA SER A 121 22.23 -13.93 33.16
C SER A 121 22.09 -15.43 33.46
N GLU A 122 23.06 -16.18 32.96
CA GLU A 122 23.54 -17.39 33.61
C GLU A 122 24.23 -16.96 34.91
N THR A 123 23.65 -17.28 36.08
CA THR A 123 24.29 -17.84 37.30
C THR A 123 23.32 -17.75 38.48
N PRO A 124 22.74 -18.85 38.97
CA PRO A 124 22.30 -18.94 40.35
C PRO A 124 23.54 -19.26 41.19
N ASP A 125 24.35 -18.23 41.48
CA ASP A 125 25.37 -18.37 42.52
C ASP A 125 24.83 -17.77 43.80
N SER A 126 24.55 -18.66 44.75
CA SER A 126 24.25 -18.36 46.14
C SER A 126 25.31 -17.43 46.73
N PRO A 127 24.93 -16.61 47.72
CA PRO A 127 25.63 -16.81 48.99
C PRO A 127 24.73 -16.69 50.22
N SER A 128 25.00 -17.64 51.13
CA SER A 128 24.98 -17.60 52.61
C SER A 128 23.71 -17.20 53.37
#